data_AF-A0A553BIB3-F1
#
_entry.id   AF-A0A553BIB3-F1
#
_cell.length_a   1.000
_cell.length_b   1.000
_cell.length_c   1.000
_cell.angle_alpha   90.00
_cell.angle_beta   90.00
_cell.angle_gamma   90.00
#
_symmetry.space_group_name_H-M   'P 1'
#
loop_
_entity.id
_entity.type
_entity.pdbx_description
1 polymer ?
#
loop_
_entity_poly.entity_id
_entity_poly.type
_entity_poly.pdbx_seq_one_letter_code
_entity_poly.pdbx_strand_id
1 'polypeptide(L)' 'MKTLADFVKEKRNEVNLTQEAFAERAGVALTVIRKIEQGKENLNLEKVNQVLKMFGHTLAPVNARELSKNTDHSV' A
#
# COMPACT_ATOMS: atom_id res chain seq x y z
N MET A 1 -6.25 4.81 10.84
CA MET A 1 -5.11 4.94 9.89
C MET A 1 -5.32 3.94 8.77
N LYS A 2 -5.00 4.30 7.51
CA LYS A 2 -5.18 3.40 6.37
C LYS A 2 -4.07 2.35 6.35
N THR A 3 -4.41 1.09 6.05
CA THR A 3 -3.38 0.06 5.85
C THR A 3 -2.66 0.30 4.52
N LEU A 4 -1.53 -0.39 4.31
CA LEU A 4 -0.85 -0.36 3.01
C LEU A 4 -1.79 -0.81 1.87
N ALA A 5 -2.61 -1.84 2.12
CA ALA A 5 -3.57 -2.36 1.14
C ALA A 5 -4.60 -1.30 0.76
N ASP A 6 -5.20 -0.64 1.75
CA ASP A 6 -6.19 0.42 1.55
C ASP A 6 -5.59 1.60 0.81
N PHE A 7 -4.40 2.04 1.23
CA PHE A 7 -3.68 3.16 0.63
C PHE A 7 -3.38 2.91 -0.85
N VAL A 8 -2.83 1.74 -1.17
CA VAL A 8 -2.46 1.40 -2.56
C VAL A 8 -3.70 1.27 -3.44
N LYS A 9 -4.77 0.63 -2.92
CA LYS A 9 -6.04 0.49 -3.64
C LYS A 9 -6.69 1.84 -3.91
N GLU A 10 -6.71 2.72 -2.93
CA GLU A 10 -7.25 4.08 -3.06
C GLU A 10 -6.44 4.89 -4.09
N LYS A 11 -5.11 4.91 -3.97
CA LYS A 11 -4.27 5.63 -4.93
C LYS A 11 -4.40 5.13 -6.35
N ARG A 12 -4.54 3.81 -6.55
CA ARG A 12 -4.84 3.25 -7.87
C ARG A 12 -6.19 3.73 -8.42
N ASN A 13 -7.22 3.79 -7.57
CA ASN A 13 -8.54 4.25 -7.95
C ASN A 13 -8.58 5.77 -8.24
N GLU A 14 -7.85 6.59 -7.47
CA GLU A 14 -7.71 8.05 -7.73
C GLU A 14 -7.19 8.34 -9.14
N VAL A 15 -6.30 7.47 -9.66
CA VAL A 15 -5.73 7.60 -11.01
C VAL A 15 -6.45 6.75 -12.06
N ASN A 16 -7.58 6.12 -11.71
CA ASN A 16 -8.41 5.28 -12.59
C ASN A 16 -7.64 4.18 -13.35
N LEU A 17 -6.67 3.54 -12.71
CA LEU A 17 -5.90 2.45 -13.34
C LEU A 17 -6.43 1.07 -12.94
N THR A 18 -6.39 0.12 -13.88
CA THR A 18 -6.53 -1.30 -13.56
C THR A 18 -5.31 -1.78 -12.78
N GLN A 19 -5.41 -2.95 -12.14
CA GLN A 19 -4.26 -3.54 -11.46
C GLN A 19 -3.11 -3.84 -12.43
N GLU A 20 -3.40 -4.27 -13.67
CA GLU A 20 -2.35 -4.46 -14.70
C GLU A 20 -1.65 -3.17 -15.04
N ALA A 21 -2.39 -2.13 -15.42
CA ALA A 21 -1.83 -0.84 -15.83
C ALA A 21 -1.06 -0.18 -14.69
N PHE A 22 -1.55 -0.35 -13.46
CA PHE A 22 -0.86 0.16 -12.28
C PHE A 22 0.45 -0.58 -12.00
N ALA A 23 0.47 -1.91 -12.13
CA ALA A 23 1.67 -2.72 -11.97
C ALA A 23 2.74 -2.38 -13.02
N GLU A 24 2.32 -2.24 -14.28
CA GLU A 24 3.19 -1.83 -15.39
C GLU A 24 3.82 -0.47 -15.13
N ARG A 25 3.00 0.53 -14.73
CA ARG A 25 3.48 1.88 -14.42
C ARG A 25 4.38 1.93 -13.18
N ALA A 26 4.16 1.03 -12.23
CA ALA A 26 5.01 0.85 -11.06
C ALA A 26 6.32 0.11 -11.37
N GLY A 27 6.42 -0.54 -12.53
CA GLY A 27 7.55 -1.41 -12.89
C GLY A 27 7.63 -2.67 -12.01
N VAL A 28 6.49 -3.19 -11.56
CA VAL A 28 6.40 -4.42 -10.74
C VAL A 28 5.50 -5.45 -11.40
N ALA A 29 5.65 -6.71 -11.04
CA ALA A 29 4.74 -7.74 -11.50
C ALA A 29 3.31 -7.51 -10.94
N LEU A 30 2.28 -7.82 -11.73
CA LEU A 30 0.87 -7.74 -11.33
C LEU A 30 0.56 -8.45 -10.01
N THR A 31 1.25 -9.58 -9.76
CA THR A 31 1.11 -10.35 -8.52
C THR A 31 1.53 -9.56 -7.28
N VAL A 32 2.44 -8.59 -7.41
CA VAL A 32 2.84 -7.69 -6.33
C VAL A 32 1.67 -6.79 -5.93
N ILE A 33 1.06 -6.08 -6.90
CA ILE A 33 -0.11 -5.22 -6.65
C ILE A 33 -1.27 -6.02 -6.05
N ARG A 34 -1.57 -7.19 -6.61
CA ARG A 34 -2.61 -8.08 -6.07
C ARG A 34 -2.35 -8.49 -4.63
N LYS A 35 -1.12 -8.91 -4.30
CA LYS A 35 -0.76 -9.31 -2.93
C LYS A 35 -0.83 -8.13 -1.96
N ILE A 36 -0.42 -6.94 -2.39
CA ILE A 36 -0.54 -5.72 -1.57
C ILE A 36 -2.00 -5.41 -1.28
N GLU A 37 -2.85 -5.32 -2.32
CA GLU A 37 -4.28 -4.98 -2.15
C GLU A 37 -5.08 -6.07 -1.40
N GLN A 38 -4.60 -7.32 -1.41
CA GLN A 38 -5.15 -8.43 -0.62
C GLN A 38 -4.63 -8.49 0.83
N GLY A 39 -3.67 -7.63 1.21
CA GLY A 39 -3.11 -7.62 2.56
C GLY A 39 -2.27 -8.86 2.89
N LYS A 40 -1.60 -9.47 1.90
CA LYS A 40 -0.72 -10.62 2.15
C LYS A 40 0.57 -10.16 2.86
N GLU A 41 1.02 -10.94 3.84
CA GLU A 41 2.17 -10.59 4.68
C GLU A 41 3.53 -10.82 3.97
N ASN A 42 3.61 -11.80 3.07
CA ASN A 42 4.85 -12.18 2.38
C ASN A 42 5.08 -11.33 1.12
N LEU A 43 5.41 -10.06 1.34
CA LEU A 43 5.75 -9.08 0.31
C LEU A 43 7.24 -8.72 0.36
N ASN A 44 7.84 -8.50 -0.81
CA ASN A 44 9.20 -7.96 -0.89
C ASN A 44 9.16 -6.44 -0.61
N LEU A 45 9.85 -6.00 0.44
CA LEU A 45 9.96 -4.60 0.87
C LEU A 45 10.44 -3.67 -0.24
N GLU A 46 11.40 -4.09 -1.06
CA GLU A 46 11.90 -3.31 -2.20
C GLU A 46 10.76 -3.00 -3.18
N LYS A 47 9.94 -4.02 -3.49
CA LYS A 47 8.81 -3.88 -4.42
C LYS A 47 7.67 -3.05 -3.83
N VAL A 48 7.42 -3.16 -2.53
CA VAL A 48 6.47 -2.27 -1.84
C VAL A 48 6.94 -0.82 -1.92
N ASN A 49 8.22 -0.56 -1.61
CA ASN A 49 8.78 0.79 -1.73
C ASN A 49 8.77 1.31 -3.17
N GLN A 50 8.98 0.45 -4.17
CA GLN A 50 8.88 0.84 -5.58
C GLN A 50 7.47 1.35 -5.92
N VAL A 51 6.43 0.66 -5.47
CA VAL A 51 5.03 1.07 -5.65
C VAL A 51 4.74 2.39 -4.90
N LEU A 52 5.18 2.51 -3.64
CA LEU A 52 4.96 3.71 -2.84
C LEU A 52 5.66 4.96 -3.41
N LYS A 53 6.84 4.79 -4.00
CA LYS A 53 7.61 5.89 -4.61
C LYS A 53 6.85 6.60 -5.73
N MET A 54 5.96 5.91 -6.44
CA MET A 54 5.11 6.53 -7.46
C MET A 54 4.25 7.67 -6.92
N PHE A 55 3.91 7.59 -5.64
CA PHE A 55 3.09 8.58 -4.94
C PHE A 55 3.93 9.43 -3.99
N GLY A 56 5.26 9.37 -4.07
CA GLY A 56 6.16 10.09 -3.14
C GLY A 56 6.18 9.52 -1.72
N HIS A 57 5.83 8.25 -1.54
CA HIS A 57 5.82 7.58 -0.22
C HIS A 57 6.94 6.54 -0.11
N THR A 58 7.25 6.16 1.14
CA THR A 58 8.17 5.05 1.46
C THR A 58 7.69 4.34 2.73
N LEU A 59 8.03 3.07 2.88
CA LEU A 59 7.90 2.37 4.15
C LEU A 59 8.87 2.96 5.17
N ALA A 60 8.39 3.10 6.41
CA ALA A 60 9.15 3.56 7.55
C ALA A 60 8.69 2.81 8.81
N PRO A 61 9.58 2.59 9.79
CA PRO A 61 9.17 2.10 11.09
C PRO A 61 8.28 3.14 11.77
N VAL A 62 7.18 2.69 12.36
CA VAL A 62 6.23 3.51 13.12
C VAL A 62 5.96 2.85 14.46
N ASN A 63 5.68 3.64 15.49
CA ASN A 63 5.41 3.12 16.83
C ASN A 63 4.05 2.40 16.88
N ALA A 64 4.05 1.08 16.99
CA ALA A 64 2.83 0.27 17.04
C ALA A 64 1.89 0.64 18.20
N ARG A 65 2.43 1.10 19.34
CA ARG A 65 1.64 1.50 20.51
C ARG A 65 0.93 2.84 20.32
N GLU A 66 1.43 3.69 19.44
CA GLU A 66 0.77 4.95 19.07
C GLU A 66 -0.32 4.71 18.03
N LEU A 67 -0.16 3.69 17.18
CA LEU A 67 -1.13 3.30 16.16
C LEU A 67 -2.43 2.73 16.74
N SER A 68 -2.35 1.98 17.85
CA SER A 68 -3.52 1.34 18.48
C SER A 68 -4.38 2.27 19.32
N LYS A 69 -3.87 3.44 19.74
CA LYS A 69 -4.61 4.38 20.60
C LYS A 69 -5.68 5.18 19.83
N ASN A 70 -5.54 5.27 18.51
CA ASN A 70 -6.43 6.05 17.64
C ASN A 70 -7.67 5.28 17.17
N THR A 71 -7.82 4.00 17.53
CA THR A 71 -9.01 3.19 17.19
C THR A 71 -10.11 3.22 18.25
N ASP A 72 -9.82 3.70 19.47
CA ASP A 72 -10.76 3.65 20.61
C ASP A 72 -11.54 4.96 20.88
N HIS A 73 -11.31 6.03 20.12
CA HIS A 73 -11.96 7.33 20.36
C HIS A 73 -13.14 7.63 19.42
N SER A 74 -13.85 6.59 18.98
CA SER A 74 -15.13 6.74 18.25
C SER A 74 -16.17 5.82 18.87
N VAL A 75 -16.63 6.20 20.07
CA VAL A 75 -17.91 5.75 20.66
C VAL A 75 -18.66 6.99 21.10
#